data_AF-A0A830CVP6-F1
#
_entry.id   AF-A0A830CVP6-F1
#
_cell.length_a   1.000
_cell.length_b   1.000
_cell.length_c   1.000
_cell.angle_alpha   90.00
_cell.angle_beta   90.00
_cell.angle_gamma   90.00
#
_symmetry.space_group_name_H-M   'P 1'
#
loop_
_entity.id
_entity.type
_entity.pdbx_description
1 polymer ?
#
loop_
_entity_poly.entity_id
_entity_poly.type
_entity_poly.pdbx_seq_one_letter_code
_entity_poly.pdbx_strand_id
1 'polypeptide(L)'
;MRCVVEGCPKLRKLEIRDCPFGDDALLSGIEKYETVRSLWMSGCNLTMRGCKLLAREMPRLNVEVIKDGIEGPRLDVETIDDHVKVKKVYVYRSLAGRRQDAPPSVLTL
;
A
#
# COMPACT_ATOMS: atom_id res chain seq x y z
N MET A 1 9.81 6.03 -6.68
CA MET A 1 8.75 7.04 -6.82
C MET A 1 9.11 8.46 -6.37
N ARG A 2 10.19 8.68 -5.60
CA ARG A 2 10.61 10.01 -5.12
C ARG A 2 10.38 11.18 -6.11
N CYS A 3 10.91 11.09 -7.33
CA CYS A 3 10.78 12.17 -8.33
C CYS A 3 9.33 12.53 -8.67
N VAL A 4 8.41 11.56 -8.67
CA VAL A 4 6.98 11.81 -8.95
C VAL A 4 6.32 12.47 -7.75
N VAL A 5 6.54 11.94 -6.56
CA VAL A 5 5.85 12.43 -5.35
C VAL A 5 6.39 13.80 -4.93
N GLU A 6 7.69 14.06 -5.09
CA GLU A 6 8.30 15.36 -4.81
C GLU A 6 8.16 16.35 -5.98
N GLY A 7 8.29 15.87 -7.23
CA GLY A 7 8.28 16.72 -8.42
C GLY A 7 6.89 17.15 -8.88
N CYS A 8 5.82 16.50 -8.41
CA CYS A 8 4.44 16.87 -8.72
C CYS A 8 3.74 17.50 -7.49
N PRO A 9 3.94 18.80 -7.20
CA PRO A 9 3.46 19.43 -5.96
C PRO A 9 1.93 19.48 -5.83
N LYS A 10 1.20 19.30 -6.94
CA LYS A 10 -0.26 19.26 -6.97
C LYS A 10 -0.82 17.83 -7.02
N LEU A 11 0.03 16.81 -6.89
CA LEU A 11 -0.39 15.41 -6.97
C LEU A 11 -1.34 15.06 -5.82
N ARG A 12 -2.54 14.62 -6.17
CA ARG A 12 -3.54 14.16 -5.19
C ARG A 12 -3.84 12.67 -5.30
N LYS A 13 -3.76 12.10 -6.50
CA LYS A 13 -4.04 10.69 -6.75
C LYS A 13 -2.97 10.13 -7.69
N LEU A 14 -2.40 9.00 -7.33
CA LEU A 14 -1.45 8.27 -8.17
C LEU A 14 -1.94 6.84 -8.33
N GLU A 15 -2.04 6.37 -9.57
CA GLU A 15 -2.41 4.99 -9.87
C GLU A 15 -1.36 4.40 -10.81
N ILE A 16 -0.79 3.27 -10.42
CA ILE A 16 0.27 2.58 -11.15
C ILE A 16 -0.17 1.15 -11.41
N ARG A 17 -0.06 0.71 -12.66
CA ARG A 17 -0.45 -0.64 -13.09
C ARG A 17 0.63 -1.26 -13.96
N ASP A 18 0.92 -2.53 -13.71
CA ASP A 18 1.79 -3.38 -14.55
C ASP A 18 3.17 -2.75 -14.83
N CYS A 19 3.72 -2.09 -13.81
CA CYS A 19 4.99 -1.38 -13.87
C CYS A 19 6.06 -2.11 -13.03
N PRO A 20 7.35 -2.03 -13.40
CA PRO A 20 8.44 -2.71 -12.70
C PRO A 20 8.86 -2.01 -11.40
N PHE A 21 7.91 -1.42 -10.66
CA PHE A 21 8.16 -0.78 -9.38
C PHE A 21 8.07 -1.81 -8.25
N GLY A 22 9.08 -1.82 -7.38
CA GLY A 22 9.13 -2.68 -6.18
C GLY A 22 9.08 -1.89 -4.88
N ASP A 23 9.46 -2.54 -3.79
CA ASP A 23 9.41 -1.94 -2.44
C ASP A 23 10.24 -0.66 -2.33
N ASP A 24 11.41 -0.59 -2.96
CA ASP A 24 12.23 0.63 -3.01
C ASP A 24 11.44 1.82 -3.60
N ALA A 25 10.63 1.55 -4.61
CA ALA A 25 9.79 2.58 -5.21
C ALA A 25 8.65 3.00 -4.27
N LEU A 26 8.01 2.04 -3.59
CA LEU A 26 6.96 2.26 -2.59
C LEU A 26 7.47 3.04 -1.37
N LEU A 27 8.67 2.74 -0.91
CA LEU A 27 9.26 3.34 0.30
C LEU A 27 10.04 4.62 0.01
N SER A 28 10.25 4.96 -1.26
CA SER A 28 10.87 6.24 -1.63
C SER A 28 9.87 7.40 -1.51
N GLY A 29 10.28 8.46 -0.80
CA GLY A 29 9.49 9.69 -0.68
C GLY A 29 8.28 9.56 0.24
N ILE A 30 8.30 8.63 1.20
CA ILE A 30 7.19 8.33 2.12
C ILE A 30 6.75 9.55 2.93
N GLU A 31 7.65 10.48 3.23
CA GLU A 31 7.38 11.73 3.94
C GLU A 31 6.41 12.65 3.18
N LYS A 32 6.23 12.42 1.88
CA LYS A 32 5.26 13.16 1.06
C LYS A 32 3.94 12.43 0.90
N TYR A 33 3.79 11.19 1.34
CA TYR A 33 2.58 10.41 1.10
C TYR A 33 1.35 11.00 1.80
N GLU A 34 1.53 11.65 2.95
CA GLU A 34 0.44 12.38 3.62
C GLU A 34 -0.09 13.58 2.82
N THR A 35 0.67 14.09 1.86
CA THR A 35 0.22 15.18 0.96
C THR A 35 -0.65 14.66 -0.18
N VAL A 36 -0.47 13.38 -0.53
CA VAL A 36 -1.26 12.66 -1.53
C VAL A 36 -2.54 12.14 -0.88
N ARG A 37 -3.68 12.23 -1.58
CA ARG A 37 -4.95 11.69 -1.06
C ARG A 37 -4.93 10.17 -1.10
N SER A 38 -4.45 9.59 -2.19
CA SER A 38 -4.38 8.14 -2.35
C SER A 38 -3.36 7.69 -3.39
N LEU A 39 -2.78 6.52 -3.15
CA LEU A 39 -1.91 5.78 -4.06
C LEU A 39 -2.52 4.39 -4.30
N TRP A 40 -2.62 3.99 -5.57
CA TRP A 40 -2.94 2.63 -5.98
C TRP A 40 -1.76 2.04 -6.73
N MET A 41 -1.36 0.83 -6.39
CA MET A 41 -0.42 0.04 -7.20
C MET A 41 -0.96 -1.36 -7.40
N SER A 42 -0.99 -1.83 -8.65
CA SER A 42 -1.33 -3.20 -9.00
C SER A 42 -0.43 -3.77 -10.07
N GLY A 43 -0.21 -5.08 -10.07
CA GLY A 43 0.71 -5.70 -11.05
C GLY A 43 2.15 -5.18 -10.92
N CYS A 44 2.54 -4.73 -9.73
CA CYS A 44 3.88 -4.24 -9.41
C CYS A 44 4.67 -5.31 -8.65
N ASN A 45 5.98 -5.11 -8.46
CA ASN A 45 6.87 -6.03 -7.75
C ASN A 45 6.94 -5.74 -6.24
N LEU A 46 5.79 -5.51 -5.61
CA LEU A 46 5.68 -5.21 -4.19
C LEU A 46 5.67 -6.50 -3.34
N THR A 47 6.23 -6.43 -2.13
CA THR A 47 6.16 -7.52 -1.16
C THR A 47 5.31 -7.14 0.06
N MET A 48 4.89 -8.16 0.80
CA MET A 48 4.21 -7.97 2.08
C MET A 48 5.11 -7.23 3.08
N ARG A 49 6.42 -7.52 3.10
CA ARG A 49 7.41 -6.79 3.91
C ARG A 49 7.41 -5.30 3.62
N GLY A 50 7.43 -4.92 2.33
CA GLY A 50 7.41 -3.51 1.92
C GLY A 50 6.14 -2.80 2.40
N CYS A 51 4.99 -3.47 2.30
CA CYS A 51 3.71 -2.92 2.76
C CYS A 51 3.65 -2.78 4.29
N LYS A 52 4.09 -3.79 5.05
CA LYS A 52 4.18 -3.74 6.53
C LYS A 52 5.13 -2.64 6.99
N LEU A 53 6.27 -2.48 6.32
CA LEU A 53 7.22 -1.42 6.63
C LEU A 53 6.61 -0.03 6.39
N LEU A 54 5.92 0.17 5.25
CA LEU A 54 5.21 1.43 4.99
C LEU A 54 4.19 1.75 6.09
N ALA A 55 3.36 0.79 6.48
CA ALA A 55 2.35 0.98 7.51
C ALA A 55 2.96 1.33 8.88
N ARG A 56 4.10 0.70 9.22
CA ARG A 56 4.84 0.98 10.45
C ARG A 56 5.43 2.40 10.48
N GLU A 57 6.07 2.83 9.39
CA GLU A 57 6.72 4.14 9.32
C GLU A 57 5.71 5.29 9.19
N MET A 58 4.54 5.02 8.59
CA MET A 58 3.52 6.03 8.29
C MET A 58 2.16 5.69 8.92
N PRO A 59 2.01 5.76 10.26
CA PRO A 59 0.82 5.27 10.98
C PRO A 59 -0.48 6.06 10.70
N ARG A 60 -0.39 7.21 10.01
CA ARG A 60 -1.56 8.01 9.57
C ARG A 60 -2.08 7.59 8.19
N LEU A 61 -1.42 6.63 7.55
CA LEU A 61 -1.85 6.03 6.30
C LEU A 61 -2.49 4.68 6.58
N ASN A 62 -3.63 4.43 5.96
CA ASN A 62 -4.14 3.08 5.82
C ASN A 62 -3.43 2.42 4.64
N VAL A 63 -2.82 1.26 4.87
CA VAL A 63 -2.19 0.44 3.83
C VAL A 63 -3.02 -0.81 3.67
N GLU A 64 -3.79 -0.88 2.58
CA GLU A 64 -4.70 -1.99 2.31
C GLU A 64 -4.15 -2.88 1.20
N VAL A 65 -3.86 -4.13 1.55
CA VAL A 65 -3.48 -5.17 0.59
C VAL A 65 -4.73 -5.88 0.11
N ILE A 66 -4.96 -5.88 -1.21
CA ILE A 66 -6.20 -6.41 -1.82
C ILE A 66 -5.87 -7.67 -2.62
N LYS A 67 -6.61 -8.75 -2.35
CA LYS A 67 -6.46 -10.04 -3.02
C LYS A 67 -7.42 -10.17 -4.20
N ASP A 68 -6.97 -10.91 -5.22
CA ASP A 68 -7.85 -11.42 -6.28
C ASP A 68 -8.40 -12.77 -5.85
N GLY A 69 -9.69 -12.80 -5.48
CA GLY A 69 -10.41 -14.02 -5.06
C GLY A 69 -10.67 -14.14 -3.55
N ILE A 70 -11.75 -14.84 -3.19
CA ILE A 70 -12.15 -15.17 -1.81
C ILE A 70 -11.43 -16.44 -1.31
N GLU A 71 -10.79 -17.18 -2.22
CA GLU A 71 -10.19 -18.49 -1.91
C GLU A 71 -8.83 -18.33 -1.25
N GLY A 72 -8.85 -18.31 0.08
CA GLY A 72 -7.69 -18.43 0.94
C GLY A 72 -8.10 -18.21 2.40
N PRO A 73 -7.38 -18.82 3.37
CA PRO A 73 -7.64 -18.57 4.77
C PRO A 73 -7.54 -17.07 5.09
N ARG A 74 -8.27 -16.65 6.14
CA ARG A 74 -8.14 -15.30 6.69
C ARG A 74 -6.66 -15.04 6.92
N LEU A 75 -6.16 -13.97 6.31
CA LEU A 75 -4.78 -13.54 6.47
C LEU A 75 -4.71 -12.78 7.78
N ASP A 76 -4.06 -13.37 8.77
CA ASP A 76 -3.53 -12.67 9.91
C ASP A 76 -2.20 -12.02 9.51
N VAL A 77 -2.07 -10.75 9.86
CA VAL A 77 -0.89 -9.91 9.53
C VAL A 77 0.40 -10.55 10.04
N GLU A 78 0.32 -11.28 11.17
CA GLU A 78 1.47 -11.87 11.85
C GLU A 78 1.97 -13.17 11.20
N THR A 79 1.09 -13.89 10.49
CA THR A 79 1.38 -15.21 9.92
C THR A 79 1.77 -15.16 8.46
N ILE A 80 1.44 -14.07 7.75
CA ILE A 80 1.81 -13.98 6.35
C ILE A 80 3.31 -13.78 6.17
N ASP A 81 3.89 -14.64 5.33
CA ASP A 81 5.28 -14.55 4.88
C ASP A 81 5.54 -13.19 4.21
N ASP A 82 6.56 -12.52 4.72
CA ASP A 82 7.06 -11.22 4.30
C ASP A 82 7.50 -11.18 2.83
N HIS A 83 7.91 -12.32 2.27
CA HIS A 83 8.36 -12.45 0.88
C HIS A 83 7.22 -12.63 -0.13
N VAL A 84 5.97 -12.78 0.33
CA VAL A 84 4.81 -12.92 -0.57
C VAL A 84 4.64 -11.65 -1.41
N LYS A 85 4.51 -11.83 -2.73
CA LYS A 85 4.19 -10.73 -3.64
C LYS A 85 2.78 -10.22 -3.44
N VAL A 86 2.65 -8.90 -3.37
CA VAL A 86 1.36 -8.20 -3.25
C VAL A 86 0.83 -7.87 -4.64
N LYS A 87 -0.37 -8.36 -4.95
CA LYS A 87 -1.02 -8.10 -6.25
C LYS A 87 -1.49 -6.66 -6.38
N LYS A 88 -2.10 -6.13 -5.31
CA LYS A 88 -2.72 -4.80 -5.25
C LYS A 88 -2.50 -4.20 -3.87
N VAL A 89 -2.07 -2.94 -3.83
CA VAL A 89 -2.05 -2.14 -2.61
C VAL A 89 -2.78 -0.82 -2.85
N TYR A 90 -3.58 -0.43 -1.86
CA TYR A 90 -4.23 0.85 -1.80
C TYR A 90 -3.79 1.58 -0.53
N VAL A 91 -3.15 2.73 -0.70
CA VAL A 91 -2.62 3.54 0.39
C VAL A 91 -3.35 4.86 0.40
N TYR A 92 -3.90 5.26 1.55
CA TYR A 92 -4.59 6.54 1.66
C TYR A 92 -4.46 7.11 3.07
N ARG A 93 -4.33 8.43 3.17
CA ARG A 93 -4.31 9.12 4.46
C ARG A 93 -5.70 9.12 5.08
N SER A 94 -5.78 8.88 6.39
CA SER A 94 -7.05 8.90 7.13
C SER A 94 -6.86 9.55 8.50
N LEU A 95 -7.80 10.40 8.90
CA LEU A 95 -7.89 10.89 10.29
C LEU A 95 -8.68 9.93 11.19
N ALA A 96 -9.46 9.03 10.59
CA ALA A 96 -10.24 8.03 11.32
C ALA A 96 -9.42 6.76 11.65
N GLY A 97 -8.18 6.68 11.17
CA GLY A 97 -7.37 5.46 11.24
C GLY A 97 -7.93 4.34 10.37
N ARG A 98 -7.61 3.09 10.76
CA ARG A 98 -8.00 1.86 10.06
C ARG A 98 -9.52 1.68 10.02
N ARG A 99 -10.04 1.25 8.87
CA ARG A 99 -11.46 0.93 8.69
C ARG A 99 -11.85 -0.38 9.39
N GLN A 100 -13.09 -0.47 9.86
CA GLN A 100 -13.61 -1.65 10.59
C GLN A 100 -14.47 -2.59 9.73
N ASP A 101 -14.76 -2.19 8.50
CA ASP A 101 -15.66 -2.83 7.54
C ASP A 101 -14.89 -3.37 6.31
N ALA A 102 -13.62 -3.75 6.50
CA ALA A 102 -12.83 -4.36 5.44
C ALA A 102 -13.41 -5.75 5.10
N PRO A 103 -13.69 -6.05 3.82
CA PRO A 103 -14.14 -7.38 3.44
C PRO A 103 -12.99 -8.40 3.59
N PRO A 104 -13.27 -9.72 3.63
CA PRO A 104 -12.23 -10.75 3.80
C PRO A 104 -11.10 -10.74 2.77
N SER A 105 -11.34 -10.15 1.59
CA SER A 105 -10.34 -10.01 0.52
C SER A 105 -9.37 -8.84 0.73
N VAL A 106 -9.55 -8.04 1.78
CA VAL A 106 -8.73 -6.86 2.10
C VAL A 106 -8.04 -7.07 3.44
N LEU A 107 -6.72 -6.96 3.44
CA LEU A 107 -5.91 -6.93 4.65
C LEU A 107 -5.47 -5.49 4.94
N THR A 108 -5.94 -4.94 6.05
CA THR A 108 -5.52 -3.61 6.52
C THR A 108 -4.29 -3.74 7.42
N LEU A 109 -3.17 -3.19 6.98
CA LEU A 109 -1.88 -3.17 7.67
C LEU A 109 -1.68 -1.93 8.54
#